data_AF-S4RUJ1-F1
#
_entry.id   AF-S4RUJ1-F1
#
_cell.length_a   1.000
_cell.length_b   1.000
_cell.length_c   1.000
_cell.angle_alpha   90.00
_cell.angle_beta   90.00
_cell.angle_gamma   90.00
#
_symmetry.space_group_name_H-M   'P 1'
#
loop_
_entity.id
_entity.type
_entity.pdbx_description
1 polymer ?
#
loop_
_entity_poly.entity_id
_entity_poly.type
_entity_poly.pdbx_seq_one_letter_code
_entity_poly.pdbx_strand_id
1 'polypeptide(L)'
;MSWRPQYRSSKFRHVFGRPAKHCYDSVPITRSVHDNHFCAVNPRFLAVVTECAGGGAFLVLPLQQTGKVDPHYPRVCGHQAIVLDIKWSPFNDFIIASASDDATV
;
A
#
# COMPACT_ATOMS: atom_id res chain seq x y z
N MET A 1 46.82 3.65 26.66
CA MET A 1 45.48 3.22 26.20
C MET A 1 44.76 4.43 25.62
N SER A 2 44.74 4.62 24.29
CA SER A 2 44.05 5.77 23.69
C SER A 2 42.61 5.38 23.36
N TRP A 3 41.67 5.77 24.23
CA TRP A 3 40.24 5.76 23.91
C TRP A 3 40.00 6.83 22.83
N ARG A 4 39.82 6.41 21.57
CA ARG A 4 39.27 7.28 20.53
C ARG A 4 37.76 7.01 20.50
N PRO A 5 36.89 7.95 20.92
CA PRO A 5 35.47 7.80 20.66
C PRO A 5 35.33 7.74 19.14
N GLN A 6 34.92 6.60 18.59
CA GLN A 6 34.54 6.55 17.19
C GLN A 6 33.37 7.52 17.03
N TYR A 7 33.62 8.66 16.40
CA TYR A 7 32.63 9.66 16.10
C TYR A 7 31.59 9.03 15.15
N ARG A 8 30.58 8.34 15.71
CA ARG A 8 29.47 7.76 14.97
C ARG A 8 28.52 8.87 14.56
N SER A 9 28.95 9.68 13.59
CA SER A 9 28.07 10.60 12.89
C SER A 9 27.38 9.86 11.76
N SER A 10 26.12 9.49 11.97
CA SER A 10 25.27 9.03 10.88
C SER A 10 24.84 10.23 10.05
N LYS A 11 24.95 10.14 8.72
CA LYS A 11 24.37 11.12 7.80
C LYS A 11 22.85 11.25 7.97
N PHE A 12 22.20 10.24 8.58
CA PHE A 12 20.76 10.19 8.83
C PHE A 12 20.35 10.65 10.23
N ARG A 13 21.28 11.20 11.03
CA ARG A 13 21.02 11.62 12.43
C ARG A 13 19.83 12.58 12.57
N HIS A 14 19.53 13.35 11.53
CA HIS A 14 18.48 14.36 11.54
C HIS A 14 17.34 14.07 10.56
N VAL A 15 17.16 12.81 10.14
CA VAL A 15 16.00 12.41 9.33
C VAL A 15 14.74 12.43 10.21
N PHE A 16 13.69 13.09 9.73
CA PHE A 16 12.38 13.10 10.37
C PHE A 16 11.27 12.96 9.31
N GLY A 17 10.16 12.35 9.70
CA GLY A 17 8.98 12.21 8.83
C GLY A 17 8.13 13.48 8.84
N ARG A 18 7.64 13.88 7.67
CA ARG A 18 6.64 14.94 7.53
C ARG A 18 5.44 14.41 6.73
N PRO A 19 4.22 14.44 7.28
CA PRO A 19 3.04 13.99 6.54
C PRO A 19 2.77 14.92 5.35
N ALA A 20 2.26 14.34 4.26
CA ALA A 20 1.82 15.09 3.10
C ALA A 20 0.55 15.90 3.41
N LYS A 21 0.36 17.03 2.72
CA LYS A 21 -0.90 17.79 2.79
C LYS A 21 -1.99 17.20 1.89
N HIS A 22 -1.59 16.50 0.83
CA HIS A 22 -2.48 15.84 -0.11
C HIS A 22 -2.61 14.37 0.29
N CYS A 23 -3.85 13.93 0.54
CA CYS A 23 -4.19 12.60 1.06
C CYS A 23 -5.29 11.96 0.21
N TYR A 24 -5.50 10.65 0.38
CA TYR A 24 -6.65 9.94 -0.16
C TYR A 24 -7.64 9.69 0.96
N ASP A 25 -8.78 10.37 0.90
CA ASP A 25 -9.81 10.31 1.94
C ASP A 25 -10.94 9.36 1.53
N SER A 26 -11.65 8.82 2.52
CA SER A 26 -12.79 7.90 2.33
C SER A 26 -12.45 6.58 1.60
N VAL A 27 -11.19 6.12 1.70
CA VAL A 27 -10.79 4.80 1.19
C VAL A 27 -11.31 3.70 2.13
N PRO A 28 -12.09 2.71 1.64
CA PRO A 28 -12.61 1.63 2.46
C PRO A 28 -11.54 0.54 2.71
N ILE A 29 -10.56 0.85 3.57
CA ILE A 29 -9.44 -0.05 3.91
C ILE A 29 -9.96 -1.29 4.63
N THR A 30 -9.38 -2.46 4.30
CA THR A 30 -9.70 -3.72 4.99
C THR A 30 -9.45 -3.66 6.51
N ARG A 31 -10.35 -4.27 7.28
CA ARG A 31 -10.21 -4.47 8.74
C ARG A 31 -9.63 -5.84 9.10
N SER A 32 -9.09 -6.54 8.11
CA SER A 32 -8.53 -7.87 8.29
C SER A 32 -7.36 -7.86 9.27
N VAL A 33 -7.23 -8.91 10.07
CA VAL A 33 -6.25 -9.02 11.18
C VAL A 33 -4.95 -9.70 10.73
N HIS A 34 -4.68 -9.73 9.42
CA HIS A 34 -3.44 -10.31 8.90
C HIS A 34 -2.28 -9.32 9.01
N ASP A 35 -1.06 -9.82 9.29
CA ASP A 35 0.14 -9.00 9.48
C ASP A 35 0.78 -8.52 8.15
N ASN A 36 -0.04 -8.05 7.21
CA ASN A 36 0.42 -7.53 5.92
C ASN A 36 0.26 -6.00 5.83
N HIS A 37 0.98 -5.39 4.89
CA HIS A 37 0.98 -3.92 4.75
C HIS A 37 -0.32 -3.37 4.14
N PHE A 38 -1.17 -4.22 3.53
CA PHE A 38 -2.45 -3.89 2.87
C PHE A 38 -2.42 -2.78 1.82
N CYS A 39 -1.25 -2.23 1.52
CA CYS A 39 -1.03 -1.17 0.57
C CYS A 39 0.28 -1.40 -0.18
N ALA A 40 0.29 -1.03 -1.46
CA ALA A 40 1.46 -1.07 -2.30
C ALA A 40 1.46 0.15 -3.22
N VAL A 41 2.61 0.80 -3.38
CA VAL A 41 2.74 2.00 -4.20
C VAL A 41 3.84 1.82 -5.23
N ASN A 42 3.61 2.36 -6.42
CA ASN A 42 4.63 2.52 -7.46
C ASN A 42 4.64 3.99 -7.92
N PRO A 43 5.52 4.40 -8.86
CA PRO A 43 5.61 5.80 -9.30
C PRO A 43 4.33 6.40 -9.93
N ARG A 44 3.32 5.57 -10.25
CA ARG A 44 2.08 5.99 -10.94
C ARG A 44 0.81 5.77 -10.14
N PHE A 45 0.77 4.72 -9.32
CA PHE A 45 -0.44 4.20 -8.69
C PHE A 45 -0.21 3.85 -7.22
N LEU A 46 -1.24 4.10 -6.42
CA LEU A 46 -1.43 3.57 -5.08
C LEU A 46 -2.45 2.43 -5.16
N ALA A 47 -2.09 1.25 -4.68
CA ALA A 47 -3.02 0.14 -4.50
C ALA A 47 -3.30 -0.10 -3.01
N VAL A 48 -4.58 -0.31 -2.67
CA VAL A 48 -5.05 -0.49 -1.29
C VAL A 48 -6.06 -1.61 -1.23
N VAL A 49 -5.84 -2.59 -0.35
CA VAL A 49 -6.78 -3.68 -0.12
C VAL A 49 -8.04 -3.17 0.58
N THR A 50 -9.19 -3.52 0.05
CA THR A 50 -10.50 -3.06 0.54
C THR A 50 -11.33 -4.19 1.10
N GLU A 51 -12.17 -3.88 2.08
CA GLU A 51 -13.16 -4.83 2.59
C GLU A 51 -14.32 -5.00 1.59
N CYS A 52 -14.69 -6.24 1.28
CA CYS A 52 -15.83 -6.56 0.44
C CYS A 52 -16.64 -7.71 1.07
N ALA A 53 -17.97 -7.57 1.10
CA ALA A 53 -18.86 -8.52 1.77
C ALA A 53 -19.02 -9.86 1.02
N GLY A 54 -18.50 -9.99 -0.21
CA GLY A 54 -18.74 -11.13 -1.09
C GLY A 54 -17.51 -11.61 -1.86
N GLY A 55 -16.30 -11.41 -1.29
CA GLY A 55 -15.05 -11.85 -1.89
C GLY A 55 -13.89 -10.91 -1.57
N GLY A 56 -12.85 -10.95 -2.40
CA GLY A 56 -11.65 -10.11 -2.26
C GLY A 56 -11.59 -9.02 -3.31
N ALA A 57 -11.32 -7.80 -2.86
CA ALA A 57 -11.14 -6.67 -3.76
C ALA A 57 -10.06 -5.69 -3.26
N PHE A 58 -9.44 -4.99 -4.19
CA PHE A 58 -8.54 -3.88 -3.89
C PHE A 58 -8.78 -2.71 -4.84
N LEU A 59 -8.39 -1.51 -4.41
CA LEU A 59 -8.46 -0.28 -5.18
C LEU A 59 -7.11 0.03 -5.83
N VAL A 60 -7.15 0.64 -7.01
CA VAL A 60 -5.98 1.21 -7.69
C VAL A 60 -6.27 2.68 -8.01
N LEU A 61 -5.54 3.57 -7.35
CA LEU A 61 -5.72 5.02 -7.42
C LEU A 61 -4.49 5.66 -8.10
N PRO A 62 -4.67 6.52 -9.13
CA PRO A 62 -3.57 7.28 -9.70
C PRO A 62 -2.97 8.25 -8.69
N LEU A 63 -1.63 8.35 -8.63
CA LEU A 63 -0.93 9.21 -7.66
C LEU A 63 -1.23 10.71 -7.81
N GLN A 64 -1.68 11.12 -8.99
CA GLN A 64 -2.04 12.50 -9.29
C GLN A 64 -3.46 12.87 -8.82
N GLN A 65 -4.29 11.89 -8.46
CA GLN A 65 -5.70 12.09 -8.09
C GLN A 65 -5.90 11.98 -6.58
N THR A 66 -5.35 12.95 -5.85
CA THR A 66 -5.54 13.05 -4.39
C THR A 66 -6.87 13.70 -4.03
N GLY A 67 -7.38 13.41 -2.83
CA GLY A 67 -8.62 13.95 -2.30
C GLY A 67 -9.59 12.84 -1.88
N LYS A 68 -10.87 13.17 -1.82
CA LYS A 68 -11.93 12.21 -1.48
C LYS A 68 -12.15 11.22 -2.62
N VAL A 69 -11.99 9.94 -2.34
CA VAL A 69 -12.30 8.86 -3.29
C VAL A 69 -13.81 8.66 -3.38
N ASP A 70 -14.33 8.52 -4.59
CA ASP A 70 -15.74 8.21 -4.84
C ASP A 70 -16.07 6.82 -4.25
N PRO A 71 -17.14 6.67 -3.44
CA PRO A 71 -17.60 5.36 -2.99
C PRO A 71 -17.83 4.32 -4.11
N HIS A 72 -18.17 4.78 -5.31
CA HIS A 72 -18.40 3.96 -6.51
C HIS A 72 -17.15 3.81 -7.39
N TYR A 73 -15.98 4.26 -6.92
CA TYR A 73 -14.73 4.11 -7.66
C TYR A 73 -14.50 2.62 -7.96
N PRO A 74 -14.12 2.26 -9.21
CA PRO A 74 -13.99 0.87 -9.62
C PRO A 74 -12.93 0.15 -8.81
N ARG A 75 -13.26 -1.08 -8.40
CA ARG A 75 -12.37 -1.96 -7.64
C ARG A 75 -11.91 -3.10 -8.53
N VAL A 76 -10.70 -3.59 -8.29
CA VAL A 76 -10.23 -4.83 -8.89
C VAL A 76 -10.84 -5.96 -8.09
N CYS A 77 -11.71 -6.73 -8.75
CA CYS A 77 -12.42 -7.88 -8.19
C CYS A 77 -12.07 -9.12 -9.01
N GLY A 78 -12.03 -10.28 -8.36
CA GLY A 78 -11.75 -11.56 -9.03
C GLY A 78 -11.56 -12.70 -8.05
N HIS A 79 -11.05 -12.39 -6.86
CA HIS A 79 -10.89 -13.36 -5.79
C HIS A 79 -12.22 -13.70 -5.10
N GLN A 80 -12.39 -14.98 -4.76
CA GLN A 80 -13.56 -15.51 -4.07
C GLN A 80 -13.48 -15.33 -2.55
N ALA A 81 -12.28 -15.07 -2.03
CA ALA A 81 -12.05 -14.76 -0.62
C ALA A 81 -11.24 -13.47 -0.48
N ILE A 82 -10.99 -13.03 0.76
CA ILE A 82 -10.30 -11.77 1.04
C ILE A 82 -8.91 -11.71 0.36
N VAL A 83 -8.50 -10.53 -0.08
CA VAL A 83 -7.13 -10.29 -0.55
C VAL A 83 -6.24 -10.08 0.67
N LEU A 84 -5.12 -10.81 0.71
CA LEU A 84 -4.18 -10.83 1.82
C LEU A 84 -2.98 -9.91 1.57
N ASP A 85 -2.44 -9.92 0.35
CA ASP A 85 -1.30 -9.07 -0.02
C ASP A 85 -1.39 -8.62 -1.49
N ILE A 86 -0.75 -7.49 -1.78
CA ILE A 86 -0.67 -6.91 -3.12
C ILE A 86 0.75 -6.38 -3.36
N LYS A 87 1.31 -6.65 -4.54
CA LYS A 87 2.65 -6.18 -4.91
C LYS A 87 2.72 -5.77 -6.38
N TRP A 88 3.28 -4.58 -6.62
CA TRP A 88 3.60 -4.11 -7.96
C TRP A 88 4.81 -4.84 -8.53
N SER A 89 4.81 -5.04 -9.85
CA SER A 89 5.99 -5.51 -10.57
C SER A 89 7.11 -4.46 -10.52
N PRO A 90 8.36 -4.86 -10.23
CA PRO A 90 9.49 -3.93 -10.22
C PRO A 90 9.91 -3.49 -11.64
N PHE A 91 9.40 -4.16 -12.68
CA PHE A 91 9.78 -3.91 -14.07
C PHE A 91 8.67 -3.25 -14.90
N ASN A 92 7.42 -3.23 -14.39
CA ASN A 92 6.29 -2.67 -15.10
C ASN A 92 5.27 -2.05 -14.13
N ASP A 93 5.15 -0.72 -14.19
CA ASP A 93 4.23 0.06 -13.35
C ASP A 93 2.74 -0.27 -13.54
N PHE A 94 2.38 -1.03 -14.58
CA PHE A 94 1.00 -1.41 -14.86
C PHE A 94 0.67 -2.86 -14.49
N ILE A 95 1.62 -3.59 -13.91
CA ILE A 95 1.42 -4.98 -13.48
C ILE A 95 1.44 -5.05 -11.97
N ILE A 96 0.39 -5.63 -11.39
CA ILE A 96 0.25 -5.92 -9.97
C ILE A 96 -0.14 -7.39 -9.79
N ALA A 97 0.36 -8.01 -8.72
CA ALA A 97 -0.07 -9.32 -8.26
C ALA A 97 -0.86 -9.17 -6.95
N SER A 98 -1.90 -9.98 -6.78
CA SER A 98 -2.74 -10.01 -5.58
C SER A 98 -2.88 -11.45 -5.09
N ALA A 99 -2.56 -11.71 -3.82
CA ALA A 99 -2.72 -13.03 -3.22
C ALA A 99 -3.97 -13.04 -2.33
N SER A 100 -4.75 -14.12 -2.38
CA SER A 100 -5.99 -14.26 -1.64
C SER A 100 -6.07 -15.55 -0.83
N ASP A 101 -6.95 -15.53 0.17
CA ASP A 101 -7.31 -16.67 1.01
C ASP A 101 -8.06 -17.78 0.24
N ASP A 102 -8.45 -17.54 -1.01
CA ASP A 102 -9.01 -18.54 -1.92
C ASP A 102 -7.94 -19.44 -2.57
N ALA A 103 -6.69 -19.32 -2.10
CA ALA A 103 -5.50 -19.99 -2.61
C ALA A 103 -5.13 -19.63 -4.07
N THR A 104 -5.54 -18.45 -4.54
CA THR A 104 -5.17 -17.92 -5.88
C THR A 104 -4.28 -16.67 -5.81
N VAL A 105 -3.57 -16.42 -6.92
CA VAL A 105 -2.70 -15.26 -7.17
C VAL A 105 -3.02 -14.66 -8.53
#